data_AF-A0A932PHE6-F1
#
_entry.id   AF-A0A932PHE6-F1
#
_cell.length_a   1.000
_cell.length_b   1.000
_cell.length_c   1.000
_cell.angle_alpha   90.00
_cell.angle_beta   90.00
_cell.angle_gamma   90.00
#
_symmetry.space_group_name_H-M   'P 1'
#
loop_
_entity.id
_entity.type
_entity.pdbx_description
1 polymer ?
#
loop_
_entity_poly.entity_id
_entity_poly.type
_entity_poly.pdbx_seq_one_letter_code
_entity_poly.pdbx_strand_id
1 'polypeptide(L)'
;MSVITVEYDIREDQPEGTEVFELEVSSEALIEKLLKHRFSYLSWIDLHTIAQFSGGNARIAISLAETVHRDETIAGMSDENLFKRLFEQRNAPNESLLVAAQGLSLVYSFHGEDVSDGDEAELSRLGAVVKRNAQEMFQSAVELGRRRLVQRRGVWRAVLPHAIANRLAARALQDIPTTIVEKHLVNEAPERLLRSFSRRLGYLDGSQEAKQISRNWLGVGGLLSDVLNLNELGESMFRNIAPVDPDATLSALERAVLGSTSGDSAKKCARYVQLLVSLAYEPQHFERSVALLAKAAVAGAEGSASSFRQKSQRHNQSVRFAFPNHTVRHSRIPGTEGISNSVVAKVKQFTRTRTRPEESRCRSNRVAFRTHRKFWIWSTVARLWLLACHEGRSGQVVQSIPKVG
;
A
#
# COMPACT_ATOMS: atom_id res chain seq x y z
N MET A 1 23.38 -20.29 20.38
CA MET A 1 22.06 -20.81 19.95
C MET A 1 21.56 -19.91 18.85
N SER A 2 21.20 -20.46 17.69
CA SER A 2 20.52 -19.74 16.61
C SER A 2 19.03 -20.09 16.65
N VAL A 3 18.16 -19.08 16.70
CA VAL A 3 16.70 -19.25 16.65
C VAL A 3 16.25 -18.85 15.24
N ILE A 4 15.47 -19.72 14.58
CA ILE A 4 14.83 -19.39 13.31
C ILE A 4 13.36 -19.06 13.61
N THR A 5 12.95 -17.84 13.27
CA THR A 5 11.55 -17.41 13.31
C THR A 5 11.02 -17.38 11.87
N VAL A 6 9.79 -17.88 11.67
CA VAL A 6 9.13 -17.89 10.37
C VAL A 6 7.89 -17.01 10.45
N GLU A 7 7.93 -15.90 9.73
CA GLU A 7 6.94 -14.83 9.78
C GLU A 7 6.27 -14.66 8.41
N TYR A 8 4.95 -14.46 8.38
CA TYR A 8 4.19 -14.21 7.13
C TYR A 8 4.25 -12.76 6.68
N ASP A 9 4.61 -11.85 7.57
CA ASP A 9 4.68 -10.42 7.31
C ASP A 9 5.96 -9.88 7.96
N ILE A 10 6.99 -9.69 7.15
CA ILE A 10 8.35 -9.32 7.59
C ILE A 10 8.62 -7.83 7.35
N ARG A 11 7.55 -7.04 7.17
CA ARG A 11 7.63 -5.62 6.85
C ARG A 11 6.88 -4.93 7.97
N GLU A 12 7.56 -4.53 9.04
CA GLU A 12 7.89 -3.11 9.20
C GLU A 12 9.22 -2.87 9.97
N ASP A 13 9.81 -3.89 10.63
CA ASP A 13 11.00 -3.73 11.47
C ASP A 13 11.93 -4.94 11.36
N GLN A 14 13.15 -4.76 10.82
CA GLN A 14 14.19 -5.80 10.87
C GLN A 14 14.88 -5.73 12.24
N PRO A 15 14.87 -6.80 13.05
CA PRO A 15 15.55 -6.79 14.35
C PRO A 15 17.06 -6.68 14.16
N GLU A 16 17.71 -5.80 14.92
CA GLU A 16 19.17 -5.65 14.89
C GLU A 16 19.87 -7.00 15.14
N GLY A 17 20.86 -7.33 14.33
CA GLY A 17 21.63 -8.58 14.44
C GLY A 17 20.90 -9.84 13.95
N THR A 18 19.80 -9.71 13.22
CA THR A 18 19.07 -10.86 12.64
C THR A 18 19.19 -10.91 11.12
N GLU A 19 19.59 -12.07 10.58
CA GLU A 19 19.50 -12.32 9.14
C GLU A 19 18.05 -12.60 8.74
N VAL A 20 17.48 -11.73 7.92
CA VAL A 20 16.10 -11.82 7.46
C VAL A 20 16.05 -12.29 6.02
N PHE A 21 15.39 -13.43 5.79
CA PHE A 21 15.16 -13.99 4.45
C PHE A 21 13.68 -13.88 4.09
N GLU A 22 13.38 -13.18 2.99
CA GLU A 22 12.02 -13.13 2.44
C GLU A 22 11.83 -14.29 1.47
N LEU A 23 10.84 -15.15 1.74
CA LEU A 23 10.45 -16.23 0.85
C LEU A 23 9.32 -15.74 -0.06
N GLU A 24 9.61 -15.67 -1.36
CA GLU A 24 8.59 -15.38 -2.38
C GLU A 24 7.66 -16.59 -2.60
N VAL A 25 6.52 -16.34 -3.26
CA VAL A 25 5.62 -17.41 -3.70
C VAL A 25 6.36 -18.41 -4.58
N SER A 26 6.07 -19.70 -4.38
CA SER A 26 6.70 -20.76 -5.16
C SER A 26 6.17 -20.76 -6.59
N SER A 27 7.00 -21.15 -7.55
CA SER A 27 6.49 -21.42 -8.91
C SER A 27 5.56 -22.63 -8.91
N GLU A 28 4.62 -22.66 -9.86
CA GLU A 28 3.72 -23.82 -10.04
C GLU A 28 4.51 -25.13 -10.16
N ALA A 29 5.60 -25.13 -10.95
CA ALA A 29 6.46 -26.29 -11.12
C ALA A 29 7.13 -26.76 -9.80
N LEU A 30 7.44 -25.85 -8.87
CA LEU A 30 7.96 -26.23 -7.56
C LEU A 30 6.86 -26.82 -6.67
N ILE A 31 5.66 -26.25 -6.71
CA ILE A 31 4.49 -26.79 -6.01
C ILE A 31 4.14 -28.19 -6.53
N GLU A 32 4.12 -28.40 -7.85
CA GLU A 32 3.89 -29.71 -8.45
C GLU A 32 4.91 -30.75 -7.96
N LYS A 33 6.20 -30.40 -7.92
CA LYS A 33 7.26 -31.27 -7.40
C LYS A 33 7.06 -31.61 -5.92
N LEU A 34 6.74 -30.60 -5.11
CA LEU A 34 6.44 -30.77 -3.69
C LEU A 34 5.25 -31.73 -3.48
N LEU A 35 4.17 -31.51 -4.23
CA LEU A 35 2.98 -32.32 -4.14
C LEU A 35 3.21 -33.74 -4.66
N LYS A 36 3.92 -33.92 -5.79
CA LYS A 36 4.23 -35.25 -6.33
C LYS A 36 5.05 -36.08 -5.34
N HIS A 37 5.97 -35.44 -4.61
CA HIS A 37 6.74 -36.11 -3.59
C HIS A 37 5.87 -36.57 -2.41
N ARG A 38 4.95 -35.73 -1.93
CA ARG A 38 4.12 -36.01 -0.74
C ARG A 38 2.89 -36.88 -1.04
N PHE A 39 2.30 -36.71 -2.22
CA PHE A 39 1.05 -37.32 -2.65
C PHE A 39 1.28 -38.02 -3.99
N SER A 40 2.15 -39.04 -3.98
CA SER A 40 2.60 -39.75 -5.19
C SER A 40 1.46 -40.38 -5.99
N TYR A 41 0.32 -40.64 -5.35
CA TYR A 41 -0.90 -41.18 -5.93
C TYR A 41 -1.67 -40.17 -6.79
N LEU A 42 -1.45 -38.86 -6.64
CA LEU A 42 -2.14 -37.86 -7.45
C LEU A 42 -1.68 -37.93 -8.91
N SER A 43 -2.66 -37.78 -9.81
CA SER A 43 -2.42 -37.66 -11.24
C SER A 43 -1.69 -36.36 -11.55
N TRP A 44 -1.00 -36.31 -12.70
CA TRP A 44 -0.33 -35.07 -13.13
C TRP A 44 -1.32 -33.92 -13.33
N ILE A 45 -2.54 -34.22 -13.80
CA ILE A 45 -3.58 -33.22 -14.04
C ILE A 45 -4.08 -32.64 -12.70
N ASP A 46 -4.27 -33.47 -11.68
CA ASP A 46 -4.67 -32.99 -10.34
C ASP A 46 -3.55 -32.15 -9.71
N LEU A 47 -2.29 -32.59 -9.83
CA LEU A 47 -1.14 -31.82 -9.34
C LEU A 47 -1.06 -30.43 -9.97
N HIS A 48 -1.24 -30.35 -11.28
CA HIS A 48 -1.26 -29.09 -12.02
C HIS A 48 -2.44 -28.20 -11.58
N THR A 49 -3.64 -28.78 -11.46
CA THR A 49 -4.84 -28.08 -11.00
C THR A 49 -4.65 -27.48 -9.59
N ILE A 50 -4.09 -28.26 -8.66
CA ILE A 50 -3.79 -27.79 -7.29
C ILE A 50 -2.72 -26.70 -7.33
N ALA A 51 -1.66 -26.87 -8.13
CA ALA A 51 -0.56 -25.92 -8.22
C ALA A 51 -1.05 -24.55 -8.73
N GLN A 52 -1.81 -24.54 -9.82
CA GLN A 52 -2.43 -23.32 -10.37
C GLN A 52 -3.36 -22.66 -9.35
N PHE A 53 -4.30 -23.43 -8.76
CA PHE A 53 -5.25 -22.90 -7.78
C PHE A 53 -4.55 -22.32 -6.54
N SER A 54 -3.43 -22.92 -6.12
CA SER A 54 -2.69 -22.46 -4.94
C SER A 54 -1.97 -21.12 -5.14
N GLY A 55 -1.77 -20.68 -6.39
CA GLY A 55 -1.04 -19.45 -6.71
C GLY A 55 0.38 -19.43 -6.12
N GLY A 56 1.04 -20.59 -6.04
CA GLY A 56 2.36 -20.72 -5.43
C GLY A 56 2.38 -20.83 -3.90
N ASN A 57 1.21 -20.91 -3.25
CA ASN A 57 1.11 -21.09 -1.81
C ASN A 57 1.14 -22.58 -1.42
N ALA A 58 2.29 -23.04 -0.92
CA ALA A 58 2.47 -24.42 -0.51
C ALA A 58 1.47 -24.90 0.55
N ARG A 59 1.03 -24.03 1.47
CA ARG A 59 0.03 -24.42 2.49
C ARG A 59 -1.33 -24.70 1.85
N ILE A 60 -1.79 -23.82 0.94
CA ILE A 60 -3.04 -24.06 0.18
C ILE A 60 -2.92 -25.35 -0.62
N ALA A 61 -1.82 -25.50 -1.35
CA ALA A 61 -1.58 -26.67 -2.20
C ALA A 61 -1.65 -27.97 -1.39
N ILE A 62 -0.95 -28.04 -0.26
CA ILE A 62 -0.94 -29.22 0.61
C ILE A 62 -2.33 -29.46 1.21
N SER A 63 -2.99 -28.42 1.74
CA SER A 63 -4.32 -28.57 2.34
C SER A 63 -5.38 -29.03 1.34
N LEU A 64 -5.33 -28.57 0.09
CA LEU A 64 -6.21 -29.05 -0.96
C LEU A 64 -5.87 -30.51 -1.35
N ALA A 65 -4.59 -30.83 -1.52
CA ALA A 65 -4.13 -32.19 -1.82
C ALA A 65 -4.55 -33.21 -0.75
N GLU A 66 -4.51 -32.84 0.54
CA GLU A 66 -4.95 -33.69 1.66
C GLU A 66 -6.44 -34.10 1.60
N THR A 67 -7.24 -33.40 0.79
CA THR A 67 -8.67 -33.68 0.56
C THR A 67 -8.92 -34.64 -0.59
N VAL A 68 -7.95 -34.86 -1.50
CA VAL A 68 -8.17 -35.67 -2.71
C VAL A 68 -7.92 -37.15 -2.40
N HIS A 69 -8.94 -37.99 -2.61
CA HIS A 69 -8.84 -39.44 -2.41
C HIS A 69 -8.11 -40.13 -3.57
N ARG A 70 -7.68 -41.39 -3.38
CA ARG A 70 -6.84 -42.11 -4.37
C ARG A 70 -7.52 -42.36 -5.70
N ASP A 71 -8.84 -42.56 -5.69
CA ASP A 71 -9.64 -42.89 -6.88
C ASP A 71 -10.48 -41.68 -7.35
N GLU A 72 -10.09 -40.48 -6.92
CA GLU A 72 -10.80 -39.24 -7.18
C GLU A 72 -9.92 -38.29 -8.00
N THR A 73 -10.57 -37.49 -8.85
CA THR A 73 -9.93 -36.38 -9.57
C THR A 73 -10.64 -35.08 -9.26
N ILE A 74 -9.87 -34.00 -9.22
CA ILE A 74 -10.36 -32.63 -9.12
C ILE A 74 -10.21 -31.86 -10.43
N ALA A 75 -9.75 -32.53 -11.49
CA ALA A 75 -9.63 -31.97 -12.82
C ALA A 75 -10.98 -31.42 -13.30
N GLY A 76 -10.97 -30.18 -13.81
CA GLY A 76 -12.18 -29.52 -14.31
C GLY A 76 -13.11 -28.95 -13.23
N MET A 77 -12.76 -29.06 -11.95
CA MET A 77 -13.47 -28.31 -10.90
C MET A 77 -13.25 -26.80 -11.09
N SER A 78 -14.31 -26.03 -10.87
CA SER A 78 -14.19 -24.57 -10.81
C SER A 78 -13.41 -24.13 -9.58
N ASP A 79 -12.81 -22.94 -9.63
CA ASP A 79 -12.16 -22.33 -8.47
C ASP A 79 -13.08 -22.21 -7.25
N GLU A 80 -14.40 -22.09 -7.46
CA GLU A 80 -15.39 -22.09 -6.38
C GLU A 80 -15.50 -23.45 -5.71
N ASN A 81 -15.57 -24.52 -6.49
CA ASN A 81 -15.63 -25.86 -5.95
C ASN A 81 -14.31 -26.26 -5.28
N LEU A 82 -13.17 -25.84 -5.83
CA LEU A 82 -11.85 -26.03 -5.21
C LEU A 82 -11.73 -25.27 -3.89
N PHE A 83 -12.24 -24.04 -3.82
CA PHE A 83 -12.29 -23.27 -2.58
C PHE A 83 -13.19 -23.93 -1.54
N LYS A 84 -14.42 -24.32 -1.92
CA LYS A 84 -15.35 -24.99 -1.01
C LYS A 84 -14.72 -26.25 -0.42
N ARG A 85 -14.08 -27.06 -1.26
CA ARG A 85 -13.34 -28.25 -0.85
C ARG A 85 -12.19 -27.94 0.11
N LEU A 86 -11.40 -26.90 -0.17
CA LEU A 86 -10.31 -26.44 0.71
C LEU A 86 -10.83 -25.95 2.08
N PHE A 87 -11.99 -25.29 2.09
CA PHE A 87 -12.60 -24.74 3.30
C PHE A 87 -13.25 -25.83 4.19
N GLU A 88 -13.97 -26.75 3.55
CA GLU A 88 -14.65 -27.87 4.22
C GLU A 88 -13.65 -28.96 4.66
N GLN A 89 -12.61 -29.18 3.84
CA GLN A 89 -11.62 -30.24 4.01
C GLN A 89 -12.30 -31.61 4.11
N ARG A 90 -12.16 -32.32 5.23
CA ARG A 90 -12.80 -33.61 5.49
C ARG A 90 -14.09 -33.49 6.31
N ASN A 91 -14.57 -32.27 6.54
CA ASN A 91 -15.74 -32.02 7.36
C ASN A 91 -16.99 -31.86 6.50
N ALA A 92 -18.16 -32.06 7.12
CA ALA A 92 -19.42 -31.71 6.49
C ALA A 92 -19.49 -30.19 6.21
N PRO A 93 -20.21 -29.77 5.15
CA PRO A 93 -20.52 -28.37 4.89
C PRO A 93 -21.11 -27.71 6.12
N ASN A 94 -20.62 -26.51 6.42
CA ASN A 94 -21.08 -25.71 7.56
C ASN A 94 -21.19 -24.25 7.16
N GLU A 95 -22.39 -23.85 6.72
CA GLU A 95 -22.68 -22.48 6.29
C GLU A 95 -22.46 -21.48 7.43
N SER A 96 -22.77 -21.86 8.67
CA SER A 96 -22.54 -21.03 9.86
C SER A 96 -21.06 -20.69 10.03
N LEU A 97 -20.18 -21.66 9.83
CA LEU A 97 -18.72 -21.47 9.90
C LEU A 97 -18.22 -20.61 8.73
N LEU A 98 -18.79 -20.79 7.53
CA LEU A 98 -18.45 -19.99 6.36
C LEU A 98 -18.79 -18.50 6.56
N VAL A 99 -19.99 -18.21 7.07
CA VAL A 99 -20.43 -16.85 7.38
C VAL A 99 -19.54 -16.21 8.46
N ALA A 100 -19.18 -16.95 9.51
CA ALA A 100 -18.24 -16.46 10.50
C ALA A 100 -16.85 -16.21 9.89
N ALA A 101 -16.35 -17.11 9.03
CA ALA A 101 -15.07 -16.95 8.36
C ALA A 101 -15.03 -15.73 7.44
N GLN A 102 -16.14 -15.43 6.75
CA GLN A 102 -16.32 -14.20 5.97
C GLN A 102 -16.17 -12.96 6.85
N GLY A 103 -16.89 -12.90 7.97
CA GLY A 103 -16.79 -11.79 8.93
C GLY A 103 -15.38 -11.62 9.50
N LEU A 104 -14.76 -12.71 9.96
CA LEU A 104 -13.38 -12.69 10.49
C LEU A 104 -12.33 -12.31 9.43
N SER A 105 -12.61 -12.54 8.14
CA SER A 105 -11.70 -12.22 7.04
C SER A 105 -11.76 -10.77 6.60
N LEU A 106 -12.80 -10.02 6.97
CA LEU A 106 -12.93 -8.59 6.62
C LEU A 106 -11.76 -7.76 7.17
N VAL A 107 -11.05 -8.25 8.18
CA VAL A 107 -9.88 -7.57 8.75
C VAL A 107 -8.60 -8.38 8.54
N TYR A 108 -7.46 -7.72 8.63
CA TYR A 108 -6.16 -8.38 8.49
C TYR A 108 -5.86 -9.31 9.67
N SER A 109 -6.06 -8.80 10.89
CA SER A 109 -5.98 -9.51 12.17
C SER A 109 -6.96 -8.96 13.21
N PHE A 110 -7.30 -9.76 14.22
CA PHE A 110 -8.23 -9.42 15.29
C PHE A 110 -7.84 -10.01 16.65
N HIS A 111 -8.30 -9.38 17.74
CA HIS A 111 -8.21 -9.91 19.09
C HIS A 111 -9.20 -11.07 19.23
N GLY A 112 -8.70 -12.30 19.37
CA GLY A 112 -9.51 -13.51 19.27
C GLY A 112 -9.86 -14.18 20.60
N GLU A 113 -9.72 -13.48 21.72
CA GLU A 113 -9.99 -14.04 23.06
C GLU A 113 -11.01 -13.23 23.87
N ASP A 114 -11.27 -11.97 23.48
CA ASP A 114 -12.24 -11.11 24.16
C ASP A 114 -13.63 -11.35 23.57
N VAL A 115 -14.47 -12.01 24.37
CA VAL A 115 -15.87 -12.34 24.03
C VAL A 115 -16.87 -11.46 24.78
N SER A 116 -16.40 -10.37 25.39
CA SER A 116 -17.29 -9.39 26.02
C SER A 116 -18.01 -8.54 24.96
N ASP A 117 -18.94 -7.72 25.43
CA ASP A 117 -19.62 -6.70 24.60
C ASP A 117 -19.04 -5.30 24.82
N GLY A 118 -17.79 -5.21 25.30
CA GLY A 118 -17.09 -3.94 25.49
C GLY A 118 -16.77 -3.23 24.17
N ASP A 119 -16.50 -1.93 24.23
CA ASP A 119 -16.23 -1.14 23.02
C ASP A 119 -14.94 -1.56 22.29
N GLU A 120 -13.99 -2.14 23.01
CA GLU A 120 -12.75 -2.72 22.47
C GLU A 120 -12.90 -4.18 22.00
N ALA A 121 -14.06 -4.81 22.23
CA ALA A 121 -14.29 -6.23 21.96
C ALA A 121 -14.52 -6.49 20.47
N GLU A 122 -13.43 -6.81 19.77
CA GLU A 122 -13.44 -6.92 18.31
C GLU A 122 -14.26 -8.08 17.75
N LEU A 123 -14.36 -9.19 18.49
CA LEU A 123 -15.22 -10.31 18.09
C LEU A 123 -16.69 -9.93 18.08
N SER A 124 -17.12 -9.03 18.97
CA SER A 124 -18.49 -8.51 18.99
C SER A 124 -18.76 -7.66 17.74
N ARG A 125 -17.83 -6.76 17.37
CA ARG A 125 -17.93 -5.94 16.15
C ARG A 125 -17.93 -6.78 14.87
N LEU A 126 -17.02 -7.75 14.76
CA LEU A 126 -16.96 -8.66 13.60
C LEU A 126 -18.20 -9.56 13.52
N GLY A 127 -18.70 -10.02 14.66
CA GLY A 127 -19.92 -10.81 14.75
C GLY A 127 -21.15 -10.02 14.31
N ALA A 128 -21.28 -8.77 14.74
CA ALA A 128 -22.40 -7.90 14.38
C ALA A 128 -22.55 -7.73 12.86
N VAL A 129 -21.43 -7.62 12.13
CA VAL A 129 -21.41 -7.53 10.65
C VAL A 129 -22.07 -8.74 9.99
N VAL A 130 -21.93 -9.93 10.59
CA VAL A 130 -22.46 -11.20 10.06
C VAL A 130 -23.60 -11.78 10.91
N LYS A 131 -24.20 -10.95 11.78
CA LYS A 131 -25.33 -11.31 12.66
C LYS A 131 -25.02 -12.49 13.59
N ARG A 132 -23.84 -12.46 14.22
CA ARG A 132 -23.37 -13.44 15.21
C ARG A 132 -22.92 -12.73 16.48
N ASN A 133 -22.98 -13.43 17.61
CA ASN A 133 -22.41 -12.93 18.86
C ASN A 133 -20.91 -13.27 18.97
N ALA A 134 -20.22 -12.61 19.91
CA ALA A 134 -18.77 -12.77 20.08
C ALA A 134 -18.36 -14.23 20.42
N GLN A 135 -19.19 -14.97 21.15
CA GLN A 135 -18.93 -16.36 21.53
C GLN A 135 -18.99 -17.29 20.32
N GLU A 136 -19.96 -17.11 19.42
CA GLU A 136 -20.03 -17.85 18.15
C GLU A 136 -18.82 -17.56 17.25
N MET A 137 -18.38 -16.29 17.21
CA MET A 137 -17.20 -15.89 16.45
C MET A 137 -15.92 -16.50 17.02
N PHE A 138 -15.78 -16.54 18.36
CA PHE A 138 -14.68 -17.23 19.03
C PHE A 138 -14.65 -18.72 18.68
N GLN A 139 -15.77 -19.41 18.81
CA GLN A 139 -15.87 -20.85 18.50
C GLN A 139 -15.51 -21.12 17.03
N SER A 140 -15.98 -20.27 16.12
CA SER A 140 -15.66 -20.34 14.70
C SER A 140 -14.17 -20.11 14.44
N ALA A 141 -13.55 -19.13 15.08
CA ALA A 141 -12.10 -18.89 14.97
C ALA A 141 -11.27 -20.09 15.47
N VAL A 142 -11.71 -20.73 16.57
CA VAL A 142 -11.08 -21.96 17.08
C VAL A 142 -11.20 -23.10 16.08
N GLU A 143 -12.39 -23.31 15.50
CA GLU A 143 -12.62 -24.36 14.51
C GLU A 143 -11.83 -24.15 13.22
N LEU A 144 -11.81 -22.91 12.70
CA LEU A 144 -10.94 -22.54 11.57
C LEU A 144 -9.46 -22.77 11.90
N GLY A 145 -9.05 -22.55 13.15
CA GLY A 145 -7.71 -22.89 13.64
C GLY A 145 -7.40 -24.39 13.56
N ARG A 146 -8.34 -25.26 13.96
CA ARG A 146 -8.21 -26.73 13.81
C ARG A 146 -8.06 -27.14 12.34
N ARG A 147 -8.71 -26.42 11.44
CA ARG A 147 -8.60 -26.58 9.98
C ARG A 147 -7.37 -25.92 9.37
N ARG A 148 -6.50 -25.30 10.18
CA ARG A 148 -5.30 -24.55 9.73
C ARG A 148 -5.62 -23.36 8.82
N LEU A 149 -6.83 -22.82 8.94
CA LEU A 149 -7.33 -21.64 8.21
C LEU A 149 -7.25 -20.35 9.04
N VAL A 150 -6.90 -20.45 10.32
CA VAL A 150 -6.61 -19.31 11.21
C VAL A 150 -5.28 -19.53 11.90
N GLN A 151 -4.44 -18.50 11.91
CA GLN A 151 -3.22 -18.46 12.70
C GLN A 151 -3.47 -17.78 14.05
N ARG A 152 -2.77 -18.24 15.09
CA ARG A 152 -2.76 -17.66 16.44
C ARG A 152 -1.38 -17.11 16.79
N ARG A 153 -1.34 -15.90 17.36
CA ARG A 153 -0.15 -15.28 17.98
C ARG A 153 -0.54 -14.58 19.27
N GLY A 154 -0.30 -15.23 20.40
CA GLY A 154 -0.86 -14.80 21.68
C GLY A 154 -2.40 -14.70 21.60
N VAL A 155 -2.94 -13.52 21.88
CA VAL A 155 -4.37 -13.19 21.77
C VAL A 155 -4.82 -12.91 20.33
N TRP A 156 -3.88 -12.62 19.42
CA TRP A 156 -4.19 -12.23 18.06
C TRP A 156 -4.52 -13.45 17.19
N ARG A 157 -5.43 -13.22 16.24
CA ARG A 157 -5.83 -14.18 15.21
C ARG A 157 -5.82 -13.52 13.84
N ALA A 158 -5.55 -14.32 12.81
CA ALA A 158 -5.69 -13.90 11.42
C ALA A 158 -6.16 -15.08 10.58
N VAL A 159 -7.16 -14.86 9.71
CA VAL A 159 -7.55 -15.86 8.71
C VAL A 159 -6.43 -15.93 7.67
N LEU A 160 -5.92 -17.14 7.44
CA LEU A 160 -4.79 -17.40 6.56
C LEU A 160 -4.94 -18.75 5.86
N PRO A 161 -4.37 -18.91 4.65
CA PRO A 161 -3.51 -17.95 3.95
C PRO A 161 -4.23 -16.74 3.34
N HIS A 162 -3.47 -15.70 2.96
CA HIS A 162 -4.03 -14.46 2.40
C HIS A 162 -4.98 -14.69 1.24
N ALA A 163 -4.68 -15.62 0.33
CA ALA A 163 -5.59 -15.89 -0.80
C ALA A 163 -6.99 -16.36 -0.35
N ILE A 164 -7.08 -17.20 0.70
CA ILE A 164 -8.35 -17.63 1.27
C ILE A 164 -9.05 -16.45 1.94
N ALA A 165 -8.34 -15.71 2.77
CA ALA A 165 -8.90 -14.58 3.50
C ALA A 165 -9.36 -13.45 2.56
N ASN A 166 -8.61 -13.17 1.49
CA ASN A 166 -8.98 -12.16 0.50
C ASN A 166 -10.24 -12.57 -0.26
N ARG A 167 -10.36 -13.85 -0.64
CA ARG A 167 -11.58 -14.36 -1.29
C ARG A 167 -12.79 -14.29 -0.37
N LEU A 168 -12.63 -14.71 0.89
CA LEU A 168 -13.69 -14.62 1.91
C LEU A 168 -14.11 -13.17 2.15
N ALA A 169 -13.15 -12.25 2.28
CA ALA A 169 -13.43 -10.83 2.48
C ALA A 169 -14.12 -10.19 1.27
N ALA A 170 -13.64 -10.45 0.06
CA ALA A 170 -14.27 -9.95 -1.17
C ALA A 170 -15.71 -10.45 -1.28
N ARG A 171 -15.95 -11.73 -1.00
CA ARG A 171 -17.30 -12.30 -0.98
C ARG A 171 -18.17 -11.66 0.12
N ALA A 172 -17.62 -11.46 1.31
CA ALA A 172 -18.33 -10.78 2.40
C ALA A 172 -18.77 -9.36 2.00
N LEU A 173 -17.91 -8.60 1.34
CA LEU A 173 -18.26 -7.24 0.87
C LEU A 173 -19.35 -7.25 -0.22
N GLN A 174 -19.45 -8.31 -1.02
CA GLN A 174 -20.52 -8.49 -2.01
C GLN A 174 -21.86 -8.85 -1.37
N ASP A 175 -21.83 -9.70 -0.35
CA ASP A 175 -23.04 -10.26 0.27
C ASP A 175 -23.59 -9.39 1.42
N ILE A 176 -22.78 -8.50 2.00
CA ILE A 176 -23.15 -7.70 3.18
C ILE A 176 -23.38 -6.23 2.77
N PRO A 177 -24.50 -5.60 3.16
CA PRO A 177 -24.74 -4.19 2.85
C PRO A 177 -23.63 -3.28 3.40
N THR A 178 -23.15 -2.36 2.56
CA THR A 178 -22.09 -1.41 2.92
C THR A 178 -22.40 -0.62 4.19
N THR A 179 -23.66 -0.28 4.43
CA THR A 179 -24.10 0.44 5.64
C THR A 179 -23.86 -0.34 6.93
N ILE A 180 -23.95 -1.68 6.89
CA ILE A 180 -23.66 -2.55 8.04
C ILE A 180 -22.15 -2.63 8.28
N VAL A 181 -21.37 -2.75 7.19
CA VAL A 181 -19.90 -2.74 7.25
C VAL A 181 -19.41 -1.40 7.82
N GLU A 182 -19.91 -0.27 7.32
CA GLU A 182 -19.54 1.07 7.78
C GLU A 182 -19.91 1.28 9.25
N LYS A 183 -21.12 0.87 9.66
CA LYS A 183 -21.55 0.97 11.05
C LYS A 183 -20.54 0.29 11.99
N HIS A 184 -20.25 -1.00 11.76
CA HIS A 184 -19.53 -1.81 12.74
C HIS A 184 -18.01 -1.81 12.58
N LEU A 185 -17.48 -1.59 11.37
CA LEU A 185 -16.05 -1.61 11.10
C LEU A 185 -15.42 -0.24 10.91
N VAL A 186 -16.23 0.82 10.78
CA VAL A 186 -15.74 2.20 10.59
C VAL A 186 -16.20 3.12 11.71
N ASN A 187 -17.50 3.16 12.00
CA ASN A 187 -18.05 4.14 12.94
C ASN A 187 -17.99 3.69 14.40
N GLU A 188 -18.20 2.40 14.67
CA GLU A 188 -18.24 1.82 16.03
C GLU A 188 -17.00 0.98 16.38
N ALA A 189 -16.08 0.79 15.43
CA ALA A 189 -14.90 -0.04 15.62
C ALA A 189 -13.83 0.68 16.46
N PRO A 190 -13.11 -0.04 17.34
CA PRO A 190 -11.90 0.50 17.94
C PRO A 190 -10.86 0.79 16.86
N GLU A 191 -10.02 1.80 17.08
CA GLU A 191 -9.05 2.29 16.08
C GLU A 191 -8.18 1.17 15.49
N ARG A 192 -7.80 0.20 16.33
CA ARG A 192 -6.98 -0.96 15.93
C ARG A 192 -7.72 -1.86 14.92
N LEU A 193 -9.01 -2.10 15.12
CA LEU A 193 -9.82 -2.91 14.22
C LEU A 193 -10.03 -2.18 12.89
N LEU A 194 -10.29 -0.88 12.91
CA LEU A 194 -10.38 -0.05 11.70
C LEU A 194 -9.06 -0.03 10.92
N ARG A 195 -7.91 0.10 11.60
CA ARG A 195 -6.58 -0.03 10.98
C ARG A 195 -6.44 -1.39 10.29
N SER A 196 -6.86 -2.46 10.96
CA SER A 196 -6.84 -3.82 10.43
C SER A 196 -7.78 -4.03 9.23
N PHE A 197 -8.97 -3.42 9.26
CA PHE A 197 -9.92 -3.38 8.14
C PHE A 197 -9.32 -2.70 6.92
N SER A 198 -8.72 -1.52 7.09
CA SER A 198 -8.04 -0.81 6.00
C SER A 198 -6.90 -1.63 5.39
N ARG A 199 -6.12 -2.34 6.23
CA ARG A 199 -5.04 -3.24 5.76
C ARG A 199 -5.60 -4.39 4.94
N ARG A 200 -6.75 -4.98 5.32
CA ARG A 200 -7.41 -6.01 4.50
C ARG A 200 -7.87 -5.45 3.16
N LEU A 201 -8.52 -4.28 3.13
CA LEU A 201 -8.95 -3.64 1.88
C LEU A 201 -7.79 -3.47 0.91
N GLY A 202 -6.59 -3.15 1.42
CA GLY A 202 -5.35 -3.06 0.64
C GLY A 202 -4.98 -4.30 -0.19
N TYR A 203 -5.50 -5.48 0.17
CA TYR A 203 -5.30 -6.73 -0.57
C TYR A 203 -6.46 -7.10 -1.51
N LEU A 204 -7.45 -6.22 -1.67
CA LEU A 204 -8.67 -6.46 -2.43
C LEU A 204 -8.78 -5.54 -3.67
N ASP A 205 -7.65 -5.27 -4.34
CA ASP A 205 -7.58 -4.46 -5.57
C ASP A 205 -8.42 -5.01 -6.74
N GLY A 206 -8.78 -6.30 -6.70
CA GLY A 206 -9.73 -6.92 -7.62
C GLY A 206 -11.22 -6.68 -7.29
N SER A 207 -11.57 -6.25 -6.07
CA SER A 207 -12.98 -6.07 -5.63
C SER A 207 -13.50 -4.68 -5.97
N GLN A 208 -14.70 -4.61 -6.56
CA GLN A 208 -15.36 -3.34 -6.85
C GLN A 208 -15.88 -2.68 -5.57
N GLU A 209 -16.29 -3.50 -4.60
CA GLU A 209 -16.78 -3.06 -3.30
C GLU A 209 -15.65 -2.40 -2.50
N ALA A 210 -14.46 -3.00 -2.46
CA ALA A 210 -13.28 -2.42 -1.83
C ALA A 210 -12.83 -1.10 -2.51
N LYS A 211 -12.91 -1.03 -3.85
CA LYS A 211 -12.68 0.22 -4.59
C LYS A 211 -13.70 1.28 -4.23
N GLN A 212 -14.98 0.93 -4.13
CA GLN A 212 -16.03 1.87 -3.78
C GLN A 212 -15.85 2.42 -2.36
N ILE A 213 -15.53 1.58 -1.38
CA ILE A 213 -15.20 2.00 -0.02
C ILE A 213 -13.99 2.97 -0.05
N SER A 214 -12.92 2.61 -0.76
CA SER A 214 -11.72 3.44 -0.88
C SER A 214 -12.03 4.80 -1.52
N ARG A 215 -12.85 4.84 -2.59
CA ARG A 215 -13.32 6.09 -3.21
C ARG A 215 -14.13 6.95 -2.27
N ASN A 216 -15.02 6.35 -1.48
CA ASN A 216 -15.83 7.07 -0.50
C ASN A 216 -14.95 7.70 0.58
N TRP A 217 -13.97 6.96 1.10
CA TRP A 217 -13.04 7.48 2.11
C TRP A 217 -12.17 8.60 1.57
N LEU A 218 -11.65 8.44 0.35
CA LEU A 218 -10.80 9.44 -0.30
C LEU A 218 -11.59 10.63 -0.88
N GLY A 219 -12.91 10.49 -1.07
CA GLY A 219 -13.80 11.46 -1.69
C GLY A 219 -13.95 12.76 -0.90
N VAL A 220 -14.64 13.75 -1.46
CA VAL A 220 -14.90 15.02 -0.78
C VAL A 220 -15.78 14.77 0.46
N GLY A 221 -15.32 15.23 1.63
CA GLY A 221 -16.01 14.99 2.91
C GLY A 221 -15.85 13.56 3.45
N GLY A 222 -15.07 12.71 2.78
CA GLY A 222 -14.77 11.35 3.22
C GLY A 222 -13.79 11.30 4.40
N LEU A 223 -13.69 10.12 5.01
CA LEU A 223 -12.85 9.84 6.18
C LEU A 223 -11.37 10.22 6.02
N LEU A 224 -10.83 10.06 4.80
CA LEU A 224 -9.44 10.31 4.45
C LEU A 224 -9.32 11.48 3.45
N SER A 225 -10.30 12.38 3.45
CA SER A 225 -10.37 13.47 2.47
C SER A 225 -9.28 14.52 2.66
N ASP A 226 -8.89 14.83 3.89
CA ASP A 226 -7.78 15.75 4.21
C ASP A 226 -6.45 14.99 4.35
N VAL A 227 -5.95 14.49 3.21
CA VAL A 227 -4.74 13.66 3.14
C VAL A 227 -3.51 14.36 3.76
N LEU A 228 -3.43 15.69 3.76
CA LEU A 228 -2.22 16.37 4.26
C LEU A 228 -2.19 16.53 5.79
N ASN A 229 -3.32 16.35 6.47
CA ASN A 229 -3.45 16.53 7.93
C ASN A 229 -3.97 15.27 8.64
N LEU A 230 -3.74 14.10 8.06
CA LEU A 230 -4.07 12.82 8.71
C LEU A 230 -3.28 12.63 10.02
N ASN A 231 -3.95 12.04 11.02
CA ASN A 231 -3.30 11.51 12.21
C ASN A 231 -2.59 10.17 11.89
N GLU A 232 -1.94 9.54 12.88
CA GLU A 232 -1.20 8.28 12.67
C GLU A 232 -2.10 7.16 12.08
N LEU A 233 -3.31 7.00 12.62
CA LEU A 233 -4.28 6.03 12.12
C LEU A 233 -4.65 6.32 10.66
N GLY A 234 -5.03 7.57 10.35
CA GLY A 234 -5.40 8.00 9.02
C GLY A 234 -4.27 7.81 8.01
N GLU A 235 -3.03 8.09 8.37
CA GLU A 235 -1.84 7.85 7.53
C GLU A 235 -1.65 6.36 7.22
N SER A 236 -1.81 5.49 8.23
CA SER A 236 -1.75 4.04 8.04
C SER A 236 -2.86 3.57 7.10
N MET A 237 -4.10 4.01 7.34
CA MET A 237 -5.25 3.67 6.49
C MET A 237 -5.06 4.14 5.05
N PHE A 238 -4.63 5.40 4.85
CA PHE A 238 -4.37 5.96 3.54
C PHE A 238 -3.36 5.14 2.76
N ARG A 239 -2.23 4.76 3.39
CA ARG A 239 -1.21 3.91 2.75
C ARG A 239 -1.74 2.52 2.39
N ASN A 240 -2.58 1.94 3.25
CA ASN A 240 -3.18 0.63 3.01
C ASN A 240 -4.12 0.65 1.81
N ILE A 241 -4.97 1.68 1.67
CA ILE A 241 -5.98 1.75 0.60
C ILE A 241 -5.46 2.38 -0.70
N ALA A 242 -4.35 3.12 -0.65
CA ALA A 242 -3.75 3.76 -1.82
C ALA A 242 -3.58 2.85 -3.06
N PRO A 243 -3.12 1.59 -2.94
CA PRO A 243 -3.01 0.68 -4.09
C PRO A 243 -4.34 0.13 -4.59
N VAL A 244 -5.44 0.22 -3.81
CA VAL A 244 -6.75 -0.34 -4.17
C VAL A 244 -7.41 0.45 -5.30
N ASP A 245 -7.33 1.79 -5.20
CA ASP A 245 -7.77 2.70 -6.25
C ASP A 245 -6.73 3.84 -6.43
N PRO A 246 -5.71 3.61 -7.29
CA PRO A 246 -4.69 4.60 -7.62
C PRO A 246 -5.25 5.93 -8.15
N ASP A 247 -6.33 5.88 -8.93
CA ASP A 247 -6.93 7.08 -9.52
C ASP A 247 -7.61 7.95 -8.46
N ALA A 248 -8.37 7.33 -7.55
CA ALA A 248 -8.97 8.03 -6.42
C ALA A 248 -7.90 8.62 -5.49
N THR A 249 -6.81 7.86 -5.26
CA THR A 249 -5.67 8.28 -4.45
C THR A 249 -4.98 9.51 -5.01
N LEU A 250 -4.65 9.48 -6.31
CA LEU A 250 -4.07 10.64 -7.00
C LEU A 250 -5.02 11.83 -6.98
N SER A 251 -6.32 11.60 -7.18
CA SER A 251 -7.31 12.68 -7.14
C SER A 251 -7.40 13.33 -5.76
N ALA A 252 -7.29 12.56 -4.67
CA ALA A 252 -7.26 13.09 -3.31
C ALA A 252 -6.01 13.93 -3.04
N LEU A 253 -4.83 13.44 -3.43
CA LEU A 253 -3.57 14.18 -3.33
C LEU A 253 -3.59 15.45 -4.18
N GLU A 254 -4.11 15.39 -5.40
CA GLU A 254 -4.26 16.55 -6.28
C GLU A 254 -5.17 17.61 -5.66
N ARG A 255 -6.34 17.22 -5.12
CA ARG A 255 -7.23 18.16 -4.42
C ARG A 255 -6.54 18.81 -3.23
N ALA A 256 -5.84 18.04 -2.42
CA ALA A 256 -5.18 18.56 -1.23
C ALA A 256 -4.03 19.53 -1.58
N VAL A 257 -3.30 19.26 -2.66
CA VAL A 257 -2.19 20.12 -3.15
C VAL A 257 -2.69 21.32 -3.97
N LEU A 258 -3.83 21.22 -4.67
CA LEU A 258 -4.42 22.31 -5.45
C LEU A 258 -5.26 23.26 -4.60
N GLY A 259 -5.92 22.75 -3.55
CA GLY A 259 -6.75 23.54 -2.63
C GLY A 259 -5.97 24.40 -1.65
N SER A 260 -4.64 24.27 -1.64
CA SER A 260 -3.75 24.97 -0.73
C SER A 260 -2.88 25.98 -1.47
N THR A 261 -3.20 27.26 -1.30
CA THR A 261 -2.40 28.40 -1.80
C THR A 261 -1.10 28.61 -1.01
N SER A 262 -0.83 27.79 0.01
CA SER A 262 0.34 27.88 0.89
C SER A 262 1.41 26.85 0.51
N GLY A 263 2.68 27.28 0.47
CA GLY A 263 3.83 26.39 0.26
C GLY A 263 4.00 25.31 1.34
N ASP A 264 3.24 25.37 2.44
CA ASP A 264 3.24 24.39 3.52
C ASP A 264 2.62 23.04 3.10
N SER A 265 1.59 23.08 2.25
CA SER A 265 0.89 21.87 1.79
C SER A 265 1.72 21.05 0.81
N ALA A 266 2.49 21.72 -0.04
CA ALA A 266 3.46 21.08 -0.91
C ALA A 266 4.63 20.45 -0.12
N LYS A 267 5.02 21.01 1.04
CA LYS A 267 5.98 20.36 1.95
C LYS A 267 5.38 19.11 2.60
N LYS A 268 4.13 19.18 3.07
CA LYS A 268 3.44 18.01 3.63
C LYS A 268 3.32 16.88 2.61
N CYS A 269 3.16 17.20 1.32
CA CYS A 269 3.13 16.24 0.22
C CYS A 269 4.43 15.41 0.09
N ALA A 270 5.58 15.91 0.58
CA ALA A 270 6.85 15.18 0.54
C ALA A 270 6.78 13.80 1.25
N ARG A 271 5.87 13.62 2.22
CA ARG A 271 5.66 12.34 2.92
C ARG A 271 5.14 11.21 2.00
N TYR A 272 4.62 11.57 0.82
CA TYR A 272 4.04 10.64 -0.16
C TYR A 272 4.93 10.39 -1.36
N VAL A 273 6.18 10.87 -1.37
CA VAL A 273 7.10 10.69 -2.51
C VAL A 273 7.27 9.21 -2.89
N GLN A 274 7.48 8.32 -1.90
CA GLN A 274 7.62 6.88 -2.19
C GLN A 274 6.35 6.29 -2.79
N LEU A 275 5.17 6.68 -2.29
CA LEU A 275 3.89 6.24 -2.85
C LEU A 275 3.74 6.73 -4.29
N LEU A 276 3.99 8.01 -4.56
CA LEU A 276 3.91 8.59 -5.90
C LEU A 276 4.88 7.93 -6.88
N VAL A 277 6.08 7.56 -6.43
CA VAL A 277 7.04 6.79 -7.24
C VAL A 277 6.46 5.41 -7.58
N SER A 278 5.83 4.73 -6.61
CA SER A 278 5.15 3.44 -6.86
C SER A 278 3.98 3.56 -7.83
N LEU A 279 3.17 4.62 -7.71
CA LEU A 279 2.03 4.85 -8.62
C LEU A 279 2.48 5.21 -10.03
N ALA A 280 3.62 5.90 -10.19
CA ALA A 280 4.17 6.28 -11.48
C ALA A 280 4.63 5.11 -12.36
N TYR A 281 4.70 3.88 -11.83
CA TYR A 281 5.04 2.71 -12.65
C TYR A 281 3.99 2.39 -13.71
N GLU A 282 2.72 2.69 -13.41
CA GLU A 282 1.61 2.47 -14.33
C GLU A 282 1.48 3.62 -15.35
N PRO A 283 1.42 3.34 -16.67
CA PRO A 283 1.41 4.38 -17.70
C PRO A 283 0.34 5.45 -17.51
N GLN A 284 -0.87 5.02 -17.13
CA GLN A 284 -2.02 5.90 -16.96
C GLN A 284 -1.88 6.87 -15.77
N HIS A 285 -1.07 6.53 -14.77
CA HIS A 285 -0.85 7.32 -13.56
C HIS A 285 0.44 8.15 -13.60
N PHE A 286 1.31 7.91 -14.59
CA PHE A 286 2.65 8.48 -14.65
C PHE A 286 2.65 10.01 -14.63
N GLU A 287 1.93 10.65 -15.55
CA GLU A 287 1.96 12.11 -15.68
C GLU A 287 1.45 12.82 -14.42
N ARG A 288 0.35 12.32 -13.86
CA ARG A 288 -0.25 12.83 -12.61
C ARG A 288 0.72 12.69 -11.43
N SER A 289 1.33 11.51 -11.30
CA SER A 289 2.28 11.22 -10.22
C SER A 289 3.52 12.12 -10.30
N VAL A 290 4.10 12.29 -11.49
CA VAL A 290 5.28 13.15 -11.71
C VAL A 290 4.95 14.61 -11.45
N ALA A 291 3.76 15.09 -11.82
CA ALA A 291 3.33 16.45 -11.53
C ALA A 291 3.28 16.73 -10.02
N LEU A 292 2.77 15.80 -9.22
CA LEU A 292 2.76 15.89 -7.76
C LEU A 292 4.18 15.82 -7.17
N LEU A 293 5.04 14.93 -7.67
CA LEU A 293 6.44 14.84 -7.26
C LEU A 293 7.21 16.14 -7.51
N ALA A 294 7.01 16.76 -8.67
CA ALA A 294 7.64 18.04 -9.00
C ALA A 294 7.21 19.15 -8.04
N LYS A 295 5.91 19.23 -7.70
CA LYS A 295 5.40 20.21 -6.72
C LYS A 295 6.01 20.01 -5.33
N ALA A 296 6.12 18.76 -4.88
CA ALA A 296 6.77 18.45 -3.59
C ALA A 296 8.25 18.85 -3.57
N ALA A 297 8.98 18.61 -4.68
CA ALA A 297 10.40 18.97 -4.79
C ALA A 297 10.64 20.48 -4.75
N VAL A 298 9.83 21.28 -5.46
CA VAL A 298 9.95 22.75 -5.48
C VAL A 298 9.72 23.34 -4.08
N ALA A 299 8.70 22.88 -3.36
CA ALA A 299 8.42 23.38 -2.01
C ALA A 299 9.51 23.02 -0.98
N GLY A 300 10.19 21.88 -1.17
CA GLY A 300 11.36 21.51 -0.37
C GLY A 300 12.56 22.44 -0.58
N ALA A 301 12.78 22.90 -1.82
CA ALA A 301 13.85 23.84 -2.15
C ALA A 301 13.59 25.25 -1.57
N GLU A 302 12.35 25.75 -1.65
CA GLU A 302 11.96 27.05 -1.09
C GLU A 302 12.02 27.11 0.45
N GLY A 303 11.70 26.00 1.13
CA GLY A 303 11.85 25.89 2.59
C GLY A 303 13.31 25.98 3.05
N SER A 304 14.22 25.39 2.27
CA SER A 304 15.66 25.43 2.56
C SER A 304 16.23 26.85 2.36
N ALA A 305 15.84 27.52 1.28
CA ALA A 305 16.26 28.90 0.98
C ALA A 305 15.71 29.93 1.99
N SER A 306 14.47 29.78 2.46
CA SER A 306 13.88 30.68 3.47
C SER A 306 14.52 30.52 4.85
N SER A 307 14.88 29.30 5.27
CA SER A 307 15.63 29.06 6.51
C SER A 307 17.04 29.68 6.48
N PHE A 308 17.70 29.64 5.31
CA PHE A 308 19.00 30.26 5.08
C PHE A 308 18.90 31.79 5.16
N ARG A 309 17.83 32.36 4.57
CA ARG A 309 17.54 33.80 4.62
C ARG A 309 17.24 34.30 6.03
N GLN A 310 16.51 33.52 6.84
CA GLN A 310 16.23 33.84 8.25
C GLN A 310 17.48 33.75 9.14
N LYS A 311 18.37 32.76 8.92
CA LYS A 311 19.67 32.69 9.60
C LYS A 311 20.56 33.89 9.24
N SER A 312 20.61 34.29 7.97
CA SER A 312 21.36 35.48 7.54
C SER A 312 20.73 36.79 8.04
N GLN A 313 19.41 36.88 8.19
CA GLN A 313 18.74 38.05 8.78
C GLN A 313 18.94 38.14 10.29
N ARG A 314 18.93 37.02 11.03
CA ARG A 314 19.28 37.00 12.46
C ARG A 314 20.74 37.42 12.68
N HIS A 315 21.66 36.98 11.82
CA HIS A 315 23.06 37.43 11.86
C HIS A 315 23.18 38.94 11.55
N ASN A 316 22.42 39.46 10.59
CA ASN A 316 22.40 40.90 10.28
C ASN A 316 21.71 41.77 11.35
N GLN A 317 20.76 41.24 12.12
CA GLN A 317 20.22 41.95 13.29
C GLN A 317 21.27 42.04 14.40
N SER A 318 22.09 41.02 14.62
CA SER A 318 23.24 41.08 15.53
C SER A 318 24.30 42.11 15.08
N VAL A 319 24.52 42.27 13.77
CA VAL A 319 25.49 43.21 13.21
C VAL A 319 24.97 44.66 13.20
N ARG A 320 23.66 44.89 13.04
CA ARG A 320 23.06 46.24 13.12
C ARG A 320 23.10 46.89 14.51
N PHE A 321 23.21 46.10 15.58
CA PHE A 321 23.47 46.65 16.92
C PHE A 321 24.93 47.09 17.12
N ALA A 322 25.84 46.71 16.22
CA ALA A 322 27.26 47.07 16.31
C ALA A 322 27.67 48.27 15.42
N PHE A 323 26.96 48.54 14.30
CA PHE A 323 27.33 49.62 13.37
C PHE A 323 26.11 50.27 12.68
N PRO A 324 25.76 51.56 12.97
CA PRO A 324 24.48 52.16 12.54
C PRO A 324 24.44 52.67 11.07
N ASN A 325 25.57 52.87 10.40
CA ASN A 325 25.63 53.71 9.18
C ASN A 325 26.05 52.97 7.90
N HIS A 326 25.39 51.86 7.55
CA HIS A 326 25.53 51.27 6.21
C HIS A 326 24.18 50.95 5.55
N THR A 327 23.89 51.67 4.46
CA THR A 327 22.74 51.48 3.58
C THR A 327 23.09 50.44 2.50
N VAL A 328 22.45 49.27 2.55
CA VAL A 328 22.56 48.24 1.50
C VAL A 328 21.39 48.37 0.53
N ARG A 329 21.66 48.65 -0.75
CA ARG A 329 20.65 48.62 -1.82
C ARG A 329 20.29 47.18 -2.17
N HIS A 330 19.00 46.85 -2.11
CA HIS A 330 18.46 45.58 -2.57
C HIS A 330 18.19 45.59 -4.08
N SER A 331 18.75 44.63 -4.81
CA SER A 331 18.25 44.24 -6.15
C SER A 331 17.04 43.32 -5.99
N ARG A 332 15.94 43.61 -6.72
CA ARG A 332 14.74 42.77 -6.75
C ARG A 332 15.07 41.40 -7.37
N ILE A 333 14.65 40.35 -6.68
CA ILE A 333 14.63 38.97 -7.21
C ILE A 333 13.43 38.84 -8.17
N PRO A 334 13.56 38.24 -9.37
CA PRO A 334 12.42 37.99 -10.26
C PRO A 334 11.41 37.03 -9.62
N GLY A 335 10.12 37.25 -9.87
CA GLY A 335 9.02 36.51 -9.25
C GLY A 335 9.02 35.00 -9.54
N THR A 336 8.73 34.21 -8.51
CA THR A 336 8.70 32.74 -8.48
C THR A 336 7.63 32.10 -9.38
N GLU A 337 6.62 32.85 -9.84
CA GLU A 337 5.57 32.36 -10.73
C GLU A 337 6.09 31.94 -12.12
N GLY A 338 7.15 32.58 -12.64
CA GLY A 338 7.74 32.26 -13.95
C GLY A 338 8.50 30.93 -13.99
N ILE A 339 9.06 30.51 -12.85
CA ILE A 339 9.90 29.30 -12.75
C ILE A 339 9.02 28.05 -12.75
N SER A 340 7.90 28.08 -12.02
CA SER A 340 6.91 26.99 -11.95
C SER A 340 6.35 26.63 -13.32
N ASN A 341 5.96 27.64 -14.11
CA ASN A 341 5.47 27.41 -15.47
C ASN A 341 6.56 26.88 -16.42
N SER A 342 7.83 27.24 -16.23
CA SER A 342 8.93 26.77 -17.10
C SER A 342 9.30 25.31 -16.83
N VAL A 343 9.28 24.85 -15.57
CA VAL A 343 9.57 23.46 -15.21
C VAL A 343 8.42 22.55 -15.65
N VAL A 344 7.17 22.97 -15.42
CA VAL A 344 5.98 22.25 -15.90
C VAL A 344 5.92 22.23 -17.43
N ALA A 345 6.29 23.34 -18.10
CA ALA A 345 6.37 23.38 -19.56
C ALA A 345 7.48 22.49 -20.11
N LYS A 346 8.67 22.47 -19.48
CA LYS A 346 9.77 21.56 -19.87
C LYS A 346 9.39 20.10 -19.69
N VAL A 347 8.69 19.75 -18.60
CA VAL A 347 8.15 18.39 -18.41
C VAL A 347 7.12 18.05 -19.50
N LYS A 348 6.18 18.94 -19.81
CA LYS A 348 5.18 18.78 -20.89
C LYS A 348 5.80 18.70 -22.30
N GLN A 349 6.89 19.42 -22.55
CA GLN A 349 7.58 19.44 -23.83
C GLN A 349 8.41 18.16 -24.02
N PHE A 350 8.99 17.63 -22.93
CA PHE A 350 9.72 16.36 -22.93
C PHE A 350 8.81 15.13 -23.10
N THR A 351 7.58 15.16 -22.55
CA THR A 351 6.59 14.08 -22.72
C THR A 351 6.00 14.04 -24.14
N ARG A 352 5.70 15.20 -24.75
CA ARG A 352 5.17 15.29 -26.13
C ARG A 352 6.10 14.76 -27.21
N THR A 353 7.42 14.85 -27.01
CA THR A 353 8.39 14.38 -28.01
C THR A 353 8.58 12.86 -28.05
N ARG A 354 7.99 12.08 -27.13
CA ARG A 354 8.25 10.63 -27.01
C ARG A 354 7.02 9.72 -26.94
N THR A 355 5.81 10.26 -27.10
CA THR A 355 4.56 9.49 -27.23
C THR A 355 4.23 9.05 -28.66
N ARG A 356 5.22 8.98 -29.57
CA ARG A 356 5.05 8.21 -30.82
C ARG A 356 5.37 6.74 -30.53
N PRO A 357 4.42 5.80 -30.67
CA PRO A 357 4.70 4.39 -30.49
C PRO A 357 5.40 3.85 -31.74
N GLU A 358 6.68 3.46 -31.62
CA GLU A 358 7.26 2.47 -32.55
C GLU A 358 6.73 1.09 -32.14
N GLU A 359 5.55 0.75 -32.65
CA GLU A 359 4.81 -0.48 -32.37
C GLU A 359 5.33 -1.70 -33.16
N SER A 360 6.51 -1.63 -33.78
CA SER A 360 6.97 -2.65 -34.72
C SER A 360 8.37 -3.19 -34.41
N ARG A 361 8.49 -3.92 -33.29
CA ARG A 361 9.32 -5.13 -33.07
C ARG A 361 9.68 -5.28 -31.59
N CYS A 362 9.02 -6.23 -30.92
CA CYS A 362 9.60 -7.15 -29.92
C CYS A 362 8.48 -7.80 -29.10
N ARG A 363 7.85 -8.84 -29.66
CA ARG A 363 7.16 -9.86 -28.87
C ARG A 363 8.20 -10.79 -28.26
N SER A 364 8.81 -10.38 -27.14
CA SER A 364 9.44 -11.24 -26.12
C SER A 364 10.36 -10.38 -25.25
N ASN A 365 9.84 -9.94 -24.09
CA ASN A 365 10.57 -9.64 -22.85
C ASN A 365 9.88 -8.52 -22.04
N ARG A 366 8.86 -8.88 -21.24
CA ARG A 366 8.31 -8.00 -20.20
C ARG A 366 9.34 -7.60 -19.13
N VAL A 367 10.41 -8.38 -18.97
CA VAL A 367 11.46 -8.16 -17.96
C VAL A 367 12.40 -7.01 -18.34
N ALA A 368 12.79 -6.89 -19.62
CA ALA A 368 13.67 -5.82 -20.12
C ALA A 368 12.98 -4.45 -20.13
N PHE A 369 11.69 -4.40 -20.46
CA PHE A 369 10.89 -3.17 -20.42
C PHE A 369 10.72 -2.64 -18.98
N ARG A 370 10.57 -3.54 -17.99
CA ARG A 370 10.49 -3.18 -16.57
C ARG A 370 11.82 -2.63 -16.04
N THR A 371 12.97 -3.17 -16.46
CA THR A 371 14.30 -2.69 -16.05
C THR A 371 14.65 -1.32 -16.66
N HIS A 372 14.34 -1.11 -17.94
CA HIS A 372 14.57 0.19 -18.60
C HIS A 372 13.70 1.32 -18.01
N ARG A 373 12.45 1.02 -17.62
CA ARG A 373 11.57 1.98 -16.93
C ARG A 373 12.03 2.31 -15.51
N LYS A 374 12.50 1.32 -14.73
CA LYS A 374 13.09 1.55 -13.40
C LYS A 374 14.25 2.54 -13.47
N PHE A 375 15.13 2.38 -14.46
CA PHE A 375 16.27 3.29 -14.69
C PHE A 375 15.81 4.70 -15.11
N TRP A 376 14.74 4.80 -15.90
CA TRP A 376 14.23 6.08 -16.41
C TRP A 376 13.49 6.89 -15.33
N ILE A 377 12.69 6.24 -14.49
CA ILE A 377 12.02 6.89 -13.34
C ILE A 377 13.06 7.40 -12.35
N TRP A 378 14.04 6.55 -11.97
CA TRP A 378 15.14 6.97 -11.10
C TRP A 378 15.99 8.09 -11.70
N SER A 379 16.32 8.03 -13.00
CA SER A 379 17.06 9.09 -13.70
C SER A 379 16.27 10.40 -13.77
N THR A 380 14.95 10.34 -13.97
CA THR A 380 14.10 11.54 -14.05
C THR A 380 13.87 12.16 -12.67
N VAL A 381 13.61 11.34 -11.64
CA VAL A 381 13.50 11.80 -10.24
C VAL A 381 14.86 12.34 -9.76
N ALA A 382 15.97 11.67 -10.05
CA ALA A 382 17.31 12.14 -9.72
C ALA A 382 17.67 13.43 -10.47
N ARG A 383 17.28 13.58 -11.74
CA ARG A 383 17.50 14.83 -12.50
C ARG A 383 16.62 15.96 -11.99
N LEU A 384 15.36 15.71 -11.65
CA LEU A 384 14.47 16.70 -11.04
C LEU A 384 14.98 17.14 -9.66
N TRP A 385 15.49 16.18 -8.86
CA TRP A 385 16.09 16.46 -7.56
C TRP A 385 17.43 17.22 -7.70
N LEU A 386 18.30 16.83 -8.64
CA LEU A 386 19.53 17.54 -8.96
C LEU A 386 19.27 18.95 -9.50
N LEU A 387 18.28 19.15 -10.37
CA LEU A 387 17.86 20.47 -10.86
C LEU A 387 17.36 21.36 -9.72
N ALA A 388 16.52 20.82 -8.83
CA ALA A 388 16.05 21.54 -7.64
C ALA A 388 17.19 21.88 -6.67
N CYS A 389 18.18 20.99 -6.51
CA CYS A 389 19.37 21.25 -5.70
C CYS A 389 20.36 22.24 -6.34
N HIS A 390 20.50 22.24 -7.67
CA HIS A 390 21.44 23.09 -8.40
C HIS A 390 20.93 24.54 -8.51
N GLU A 391 19.61 24.74 -8.64
CA GLU A 391 19.00 26.07 -8.58
C GLU A 391 18.93 26.64 -7.14
N GLY A 392 19.01 25.80 -6.11
CA GLY A 392 19.15 26.23 -4.71
C GLY A 392 20.58 26.66 -4.31
N ARG A 393 21.62 26.28 -5.08
CA ARG A 393 23.04 26.59 -4.77
C ARG A 393 23.60 27.79 -5.54
N SER A 394 22.91 28.31 -6.56
CA SER A 394 23.37 29.44 -7.38
C SER A 394 23.33 30.82 -6.68
N GLY A 395 23.25 30.85 -5.33
CA GLY A 395 23.31 32.05 -4.50
C GLY A 395 24.67 32.38 -3.88
N GLN A 396 25.72 31.59 -4.11
CA GLN A 396 27.08 31.94 -3.67
C GLN A 396 27.91 32.44 -4.87
N VAL A 397 27.89 33.76 -5.09
CA VAL A 397 28.92 34.42 -5.90
C VAL A 397 30.14 34.62 -5.01
N VAL A 398 31.18 33.81 -5.26
CA VAL A 398 32.55 34.10 -4.83
C VAL A 398 33.00 35.35 -5.59
N GLN A 399 33.11 36.49 -4.91
CA GLN A 399 33.85 37.64 -5.46
C GLN A 399 35.29 37.57 -4.95
N SER A 400 36.18 37.21 -5.86
CA SER A 400 37.62 37.38 -5.76
C SER A 400 37.99 38.87 -5.77
N ILE A 401 38.86 39.25 -4.84
CA ILE A 401 39.45 40.58 -4.65
C ILE A 401 40.40 40.89 -5.83
N PRO A 402 40.40 42.10 -6.42
CA PRO A 402 41.42 42.48 -7.40
C PRO A 402 42.72 42.92 -6.71
N LYS A 403 43.86 42.43 -7.21
CA LYS A 403 45.20 42.93 -6.87
C LYS A 403 45.37 44.35 -7.40
N VAL A 404 45.72 45.28 -6.52
CA VAL A 404 46.31 46.58 -6.85
C VAL A 404 47.81 46.36 -7.07
N GLY A 405 48.39 47.10 -8.02
CA GLY A 405 49.79 47.02 -8.44
C GLY A 405 50.81 47.43 -7.39
#